data_AF-A0A319EE10-F1
#
_entry.id   AF-A0A319EE10-F1
#
_cell.length_a   1.000
_cell.length_b   1.000
_cell.length_c   1.000
_cell.angle_alpha   90.00
_cell.angle_beta   90.00
_cell.angle_gamma   90.00
#
_symmetry.space_group_name_H-M   'P 1'
#
loop_
_entity.id
_entity.type
_entity.pdbx_description
1 polymer ?
#
loop_
_entity_poly.entity_id
_entity_poly.type
_entity_poly.pdbx_seq_one_letter_code
_entity_poly.pdbx_strand_id
1 'polypeptide(L)'
;MHTPKSLVAFTLYMATIHSALAVPLYPAEDVTLTNLEIRAAPVAGPSKGHPIKATMEVNDNNALPFDADYYAILCLGKDPIFQRDGSESKDNRKDAGVKKTFPGGKGTGPFRNPTMANVKIPGSQYVSPEEFPFASTTQGGHQAILFPVSEASQDSQGGALNSFYNKHHIQSAHQGKNSWYEITGWSGQLGPYCKALQNNKGKTNKNDPICKTGSNGKGKWGFDVGEYTYTYDDHSYHKAQGSK
;
A
#
# COMPACT_ATOMS: atom_id res chain seq x y z
N MET A 1 -46.68 -4.85 64.04
CA MET A 1 -47.18 -4.02 62.92
C MET A 1 -46.21 -4.24 61.77
N HIS A 2 -46.55 -4.63 60.54
CA HIS A 2 -47.77 -5.06 59.87
C HIS A 2 -47.40 -6.24 58.94
N THR A 3 -48.40 -7.09 58.72
CA THR A 3 -48.47 -8.41 58.06
C THR A 3 -48.10 -8.49 56.57
N PRO A 4 -47.64 -9.67 56.09
CA PRO A 4 -47.58 -10.04 54.67
C PRO A 4 -48.88 -10.74 54.19
N LYS A 5 -49.20 -10.66 52.89
CA LYS A 5 -50.20 -11.49 52.18
C LYS A 5 -49.67 -11.71 50.74
N SER A 6 -49.14 -12.89 50.41
CA SER A 6 -49.83 -14.08 49.85
C SER A 6 -50.51 -13.84 48.50
N LEU A 7 -50.09 -14.58 47.45
CA LEU A 7 -50.89 -15.70 46.93
C LEU A 7 -50.09 -16.55 45.93
N VAL A 8 -50.12 -17.86 46.16
CA VAL A 8 -49.77 -18.93 45.22
C VAL A 8 -51.07 -19.36 44.53
N ALA A 9 -51.03 -19.61 43.21
CA ALA A 9 -52.03 -20.45 42.55
C ALA A 9 -51.36 -21.26 41.43
N PHE A 10 -51.27 -22.57 41.67
CA PHE A 10 -50.98 -23.61 40.69
C PHE A 10 -52.32 -24.00 40.02
N THR A 11 -52.33 -24.10 38.70
CA THR A 11 -53.39 -24.84 37.98
C THR A 11 -52.73 -25.79 36.98
N LEU A 12 -53.20 -27.03 37.02
CA LEU A 12 -52.67 -28.23 36.35
C LEU A 12 -53.77 -28.81 35.46
N TYR A 13 -53.35 -29.52 34.40
CA TYR A 13 -54.08 -30.47 33.55
C TYR A 13 -55.10 -29.94 32.52
N MET A 14 -54.91 -30.26 31.22
CA MET A 14 -55.33 -31.53 30.61
C MET A 14 -54.76 -31.70 29.20
N ALA A 15 -54.36 -32.93 28.89
CA ALA A 15 -53.96 -33.38 27.57
C ALA A 15 -55.18 -33.64 26.68
N THR A 16 -55.07 -33.35 25.38
CA THR A 16 -55.86 -34.04 24.36
C THR A 16 -54.96 -34.42 23.18
N ILE A 17 -54.78 -35.72 23.01
CA ILE A 17 -54.21 -36.38 21.84
C ILE A 17 -55.30 -36.37 20.76
N HIS A 18 -54.98 -35.92 19.55
CA HIS A 18 -55.68 -36.33 18.35
C HIS A 18 -54.67 -36.94 17.39
N SER A 19 -54.71 -38.27 17.27
CA SER A 19 -54.15 -38.99 16.15
C SER A 19 -55.23 -39.06 15.07
N ALA A 20 -54.93 -38.59 13.85
CA ALA A 20 -55.73 -38.91 12.68
C ALA A 20 -54.84 -39.00 11.43
N LEU A 21 -54.61 -40.27 11.05
CA LEU A 21 -54.52 -40.86 9.71
C LEU A 21 -53.79 -40.09 8.60
N ALA A 22 -52.67 -40.68 8.19
CA ALA A 22 -52.06 -40.49 6.88
C ALA A 22 -53.02 -40.90 5.75
N VAL A 23 -53.06 -40.08 4.71
CA VAL A 23 -53.50 -40.46 3.35
C VAL A 23 -52.39 -40.02 2.39
N PRO A 24 -51.96 -40.87 1.44
CA PRO A 24 -50.80 -40.61 0.61
C PRO A 24 -51.17 -39.73 -0.58
N LEU A 25 -50.32 -38.77 -0.93
CA LEU A 25 -50.30 -38.18 -2.26
C LEU A 25 -48.86 -38.18 -2.78
N TYR A 26 -48.71 -38.80 -3.94
CA TYR A 26 -47.48 -38.92 -4.75
C TYR A 26 -46.90 -37.54 -5.12
N PRO A 27 -45.61 -37.48 -5.51
CA PRO A 27 -44.75 -36.31 -5.31
C PRO A 27 -45.08 -35.18 -6.27
N ALA A 28 -45.16 -33.97 -5.75
CA ALA A 28 -45.02 -32.78 -6.59
C ALA A 28 -43.53 -32.56 -6.86
N GLU A 29 -43.23 -32.51 -8.15
CA GLU A 29 -41.94 -32.31 -8.77
C GLU A 29 -41.22 -31.03 -8.29
N ASP A 30 -39.89 -31.11 -8.26
CA ASP A 30 -38.94 -30.01 -8.34
C ASP A 30 -39.20 -28.78 -7.45
N VAL A 31 -39.05 -28.97 -6.13
CA VAL A 31 -38.45 -27.88 -5.33
C VAL A 31 -36.96 -27.91 -5.64
N THR A 32 -36.58 -27.11 -6.65
CA THR A 32 -35.20 -26.67 -6.83
C THR A 32 -34.70 -26.14 -5.50
N LEU A 33 -33.85 -26.93 -4.84
CA LEU A 33 -32.99 -26.45 -3.79
C LEU A 33 -32.29 -25.23 -4.37
N THR A 34 -32.67 -24.05 -3.88
CA THR A 34 -31.92 -22.84 -4.12
C THR A 34 -30.53 -23.13 -3.58
N ASN A 35 -29.61 -23.46 -4.48
CA ASN A 35 -28.19 -23.47 -4.24
C ASN A 35 -27.88 -22.11 -3.62
N LEU A 36 -27.76 -22.08 -2.29
CA LEU A 36 -26.96 -21.08 -1.60
C LEU A 36 -25.53 -21.37 -2.03
N GLU A 37 -25.22 -20.96 -3.25
CA GLU A 37 -23.90 -21.01 -3.83
C GLU A 37 -23.00 -20.30 -2.84
N ILE A 38 -22.09 -21.07 -2.24
CA ILE A 38 -21.02 -20.55 -1.40
C ILE A 38 -20.35 -19.49 -2.27
N ARG A 39 -20.58 -18.20 -1.97
CA ARG A 39 -19.98 -17.11 -2.75
C ARG A 39 -18.49 -17.39 -2.80
N ALA A 40 -17.99 -17.68 -4.00
CA ALA A 40 -16.56 -17.90 -4.21
C ALA A 40 -15.81 -16.73 -3.58
N ALA A 41 -14.70 -17.02 -2.90
CA ALA A 41 -13.88 -15.98 -2.32
C ALA A 41 -13.58 -14.92 -3.40
N PRO A 42 -13.67 -13.62 -3.08
CA PRO A 42 -13.39 -12.57 -4.05
C PRO A 42 -12.05 -12.82 -4.73
N VAL A 43 -12.05 -12.82 -6.07
CA VAL A 43 -10.79 -12.90 -6.85
C VAL A 43 -9.91 -11.75 -6.40
N ALA A 44 -8.64 -12.02 -6.09
CA ALA A 44 -7.67 -10.98 -5.72
C ALA A 44 -7.22 -10.22 -6.97
N GLY A 45 -7.04 -8.91 -6.83
CA GLY A 45 -6.60 -8.00 -7.89
C GLY A 45 -7.65 -7.09 -8.54
N PRO A 46 -8.94 -7.42 -8.69
CA PRO A 46 -9.86 -6.62 -9.52
C PRO A 46 -10.26 -5.28 -8.88
N SER A 47 -10.01 -5.09 -7.58
CA SER A 47 -10.41 -3.87 -6.86
C SER A 47 -9.45 -3.52 -5.73
N LYS A 48 -9.44 -2.23 -5.35
CA LYS A 48 -8.69 -1.73 -4.19
C LYS A 48 -9.03 -2.46 -2.88
N GLY A 49 -10.27 -2.90 -2.70
CA GLY A 49 -10.71 -3.63 -1.51
C GLY A 49 -10.24 -5.09 -1.46
N HIS A 50 -9.81 -5.64 -2.59
CA HIS A 50 -9.32 -7.02 -2.71
C HIS A 50 -8.04 -7.03 -3.56
N PRO A 51 -6.95 -6.38 -3.12
CA PRO A 51 -5.73 -6.33 -3.91
C PRO A 51 -5.01 -7.69 -3.89
N ILE A 52 -4.16 -7.93 -4.88
CA ILE A 52 -3.15 -9.00 -4.82
C ILE A 52 -2.18 -8.64 -3.69
N LYS A 53 -2.15 -9.46 -2.65
CA LYS A 53 -1.23 -9.30 -1.52
C LYS A 53 -0.03 -10.22 -1.70
N ALA A 54 1.16 -9.67 -1.74
CA ALA A 54 2.38 -10.46 -1.99
C ALA A 54 3.60 -9.91 -1.24
N THR A 55 4.65 -10.74 -1.18
CA THR A 55 5.92 -10.40 -0.53
C THR A 55 6.95 -9.98 -1.57
N MET A 56 7.71 -8.94 -1.27
CA MET A 56 8.82 -8.46 -2.09
C MET A 56 10.16 -8.83 -1.44
N GLU A 57 11.11 -9.25 -2.26
CA GLU A 57 12.47 -9.52 -1.82
C GLU A 57 13.34 -8.27 -2.01
N VAL A 58 13.99 -7.85 -0.93
CA VAL A 58 14.90 -6.69 -0.88
C VAL A 58 16.33 -7.20 -0.71
N ASN A 59 17.25 -6.68 -1.51
CA ASN A 59 18.67 -6.93 -1.41
C ASN A 59 19.43 -5.63 -1.15
N ASP A 60 20.74 -5.72 -0.89
CA ASP A 60 21.56 -4.54 -0.57
C ASP A 60 21.53 -3.44 -1.64
N ASN A 61 21.36 -3.79 -2.92
CA ASN A 61 21.37 -2.81 -4.01
C ASN A 61 20.08 -1.99 -4.08
N ASN A 62 18.92 -2.57 -3.75
CA ASN A 62 17.63 -1.88 -3.79
C ASN A 62 17.06 -1.53 -2.39
N ALA A 63 17.81 -1.80 -1.32
CA ALA A 63 17.37 -1.51 0.04
C ALA A 63 17.09 -0.02 0.28
N LEU A 64 17.90 0.89 -0.30
CA LEU A 64 17.71 2.34 -0.14
C LEU A 64 16.36 2.85 -0.71
N PRO A 65 16.03 2.66 -2.00
CA PRO A 65 14.76 3.13 -2.54
C PRO A 65 13.55 2.45 -1.86
N PHE A 66 13.63 1.16 -1.53
CA PHE A 66 12.57 0.55 -0.74
C PHE A 66 12.46 1.16 0.67
N ASP A 67 13.55 1.46 1.37
CA ASP A 67 13.44 2.10 2.69
C ASP A 67 12.79 3.50 2.61
N ALA A 68 12.98 4.19 1.48
CA ALA A 68 12.31 5.45 1.18
C ALA A 68 10.79 5.27 0.99
N ASP A 69 10.36 4.25 0.24
CA ASP A 69 8.93 3.90 0.08
C ASP A 69 8.28 3.62 1.44
N TYR A 70 8.99 2.91 2.31
CA TYR A 70 8.47 2.54 3.62
C TYR A 70 8.43 3.72 4.58
N TYR A 71 9.35 4.69 4.44
CA TYR A 71 9.21 5.97 5.13
C TYR A 71 7.92 6.69 4.71
N ALA A 72 7.59 6.70 3.42
CA ALA A 72 6.35 7.31 2.93
C ALA A 72 5.10 6.63 3.53
N ILE A 73 5.10 5.31 3.64
CA ILE A 73 3.99 4.54 4.23
C ILE A 73 3.94 4.74 5.76
N LEU A 74 5.05 4.46 6.44
CA LEU A 74 5.13 4.48 7.90
C LEU A 74 4.91 5.88 8.46
N CYS A 75 5.71 6.85 7.98
CA CYS A 75 5.85 8.17 8.60
C CYS A 75 4.97 9.23 7.94
N LEU A 76 4.75 9.16 6.62
CA LEU A 76 3.89 10.12 5.92
C LEU A 76 2.43 9.63 5.80
N GLY A 77 2.19 8.34 6.05
CA GLY A 77 0.86 7.73 6.00
C GLY A 77 0.30 7.60 4.60
N LYS A 78 1.18 7.41 3.61
CA LYS A 78 0.76 7.12 2.23
C LYS A 78 0.21 5.70 2.15
N ASP A 79 -0.80 5.53 1.29
CA ASP A 79 -1.50 4.26 1.09
C ASP A 79 -0.62 3.30 0.27
N PRO A 80 -0.32 2.07 0.76
CA PRO A 80 0.51 1.10 0.05
C PRO A 80 -0.27 0.21 -0.95
N ILE A 81 -1.51 0.58 -1.28
CA ILE A 81 -2.33 -0.15 -2.26
C ILE A 81 -2.29 0.58 -3.60
N PHE A 82 -1.84 -0.12 -4.63
CA PHE A 82 -1.61 0.45 -5.95
C PHE A 82 -2.47 -0.23 -7.00
N GLN A 83 -2.83 0.48 -8.05
CA GLN A 83 -3.31 -0.09 -9.29
C GLN A 83 -2.19 0.04 -10.33
N ARG A 84 -1.74 -1.08 -10.89
CA ARG A 84 -0.67 -1.03 -11.89
C ARG A 84 -1.18 -0.36 -13.17
N ASP A 85 -0.49 0.71 -13.58
CA ASP A 85 -0.59 1.22 -14.94
C ASP A 85 0.74 1.75 -15.49
N GLY A 86 1.41 0.92 -16.27
CA GLY A 86 2.67 1.25 -16.91
C GLY A 86 2.55 2.28 -18.05
N SER A 87 1.38 2.46 -18.67
CA SER A 87 1.23 3.45 -19.75
C SER A 87 1.30 4.89 -19.25
N GLU A 88 0.89 5.13 -18.00
CA GLU A 88 0.93 6.46 -17.38
C GLU A 88 2.34 6.86 -16.92
N SER A 89 3.31 5.94 -16.97
CA SER A 89 4.62 6.13 -16.36
C SER A 89 5.44 7.30 -16.94
N LYS A 90 5.16 7.71 -18.18
CA LYS A 90 5.79 8.91 -18.74
C LYS A 90 5.16 10.19 -18.20
N ASP A 91 3.84 10.23 -18.13
CA ASP A 91 3.08 11.40 -17.69
C ASP A 91 3.24 11.58 -16.18
N ASN A 92 3.17 10.50 -15.40
CA ASN A 92 3.45 10.53 -13.97
C ASN A 92 4.84 11.10 -13.67
N ARG A 93 5.89 10.69 -14.38
CA ARG A 93 7.23 11.27 -14.15
C ARG A 93 7.33 12.75 -14.51
N LYS A 94 6.51 13.21 -15.46
CA LYS A 94 6.44 14.63 -15.80
C LYS A 94 5.75 15.39 -14.68
N ASP A 95 4.62 14.89 -14.20
CA ASP A 95 3.77 15.52 -13.19
C ASP A 95 4.39 15.45 -11.79
N ALA A 96 5.27 14.48 -11.55
CA ALA A 96 6.13 14.42 -10.36
C ALA A 96 7.36 15.35 -10.46
N GLY A 97 7.56 16.06 -11.58
CA GLY A 97 8.70 16.95 -11.80
C GLY A 97 10.01 16.25 -12.16
N VAL A 98 10.09 14.91 -12.14
CA VAL A 98 11.30 14.14 -12.46
C VAL A 98 11.86 14.43 -13.86
N LYS A 99 11.01 14.83 -14.81
CA LYS A 99 11.40 15.23 -16.17
C LYS A 99 11.69 16.73 -16.34
N LYS A 100 11.58 17.54 -15.28
CA LYS A 100 11.85 18.98 -15.35
C LYS A 100 13.30 19.24 -15.75
N THR A 101 13.49 20.12 -16.74
CA THR A 101 14.81 20.66 -17.12
C THR A 101 15.01 22.02 -16.46
N PHE A 102 16.27 22.37 -16.22
CA PHE A 102 16.65 23.67 -15.66
C PHE A 102 17.63 24.35 -16.62
N PRO A 103 17.51 25.66 -16.88
CA PRO A 103 18.47 26.40 -17.68
C PRO A 103 19.90 26.24 -17.10
N GLY A 104 20.84 25.76 -17.92
CA GLY A 104 22.21 25.48 -17.49
C GLY A 104 22.39 24.20 -16.65
N GLY A 105 21.33 23.42 -16.45
CA GLY A 105 21.35 22.14 -15.73
C GLY A 105 21.91 20.98 -16.54
N LYS A 106 22.37 19.95 -15.84
CA LYS A 106 22.86 18.69 -16.43
C LYS A 106 21.84 17.58 -16.18
N GLY A 107 21.05 17.24 -17.20
CA GLY A 107 19.99 16.25 -17.11
C GLY A 107 18.71 16.78 -16.47
N THR A 108 17.77 15.88 -16.16
CA THR A 108 16.42 16.23 -15.65
C THR A 108 16.27 15.94 -14.16
N GLY A 109 15.28 16.59 -13.55
CA GLY A 109 14.82 16.32 -12.20
C GLY A 109 15.58 17.11 -11.14
N PRO A 110 15.07 17.08 -9.89
CA PRO A 110 15.53 17.96 -8.83
C PRO A 110 16.93 17.60 -8.33
N PHE A 111 17.25 16.32 -8.23
CA PHE A 111 18.47 15.85 -7.56
C PHE A 111 19.74 15.91 -8.43
N ARG A 112 19.60 15.99 -9.76
CA ARG A 112 20.71 16.37 -10.64
C ARG A 112 21.01 17.86 -10.65
N ASN A 113 20.01 18.67 -10.27
CA ASN A 113 20.05 20.12 -10.34
C ASN A 113 19.69 20.75 -8.98
N PRO A 114 20.29 20.31 -7.85
CA PRO A 114 19.76 20.56 -6.51
C PRO A 114 19.67 22.05 -6.18
N THR A 115 20.69 22.84 -6.53
CA THR A 115 20.69 24.30 -6.32
C THR A 115 19.57 25.00 -7.08
N MET A 116 19.35 24.64 -8.36
CA MET A 116 18.30 25.25 -9.19
C MET A 116 16.90 24.79 -8.81
N ALA A 117 16.78 23.55 -8.31
CA ALA A 117 15.54 22.99 -7.79
C ALA A 117 15.24 23.42 -6.35
N ASN A 118 16.15 24.14 -5.69
CA ASN A 118 16.09 24.47 -4.27
C ASN A 118 15.87 23.24 -3.36
N VAL A 119 16.57 22.15 -3.65
CA VAL A 119 16.56 20.92 -2.83
C VAL A 119 17.96 20.60 -2.31
N LYS A 120 18.01 19.85 -1.22
CA LYS A 120 19.24 19.24 -0.71
C LYS A 120 19.32 17.79 -1.13
N ILE A 121 20.54 17.33 -1.38
CA ILE A 121 20.87 15.91 -1.60
C ILE A 121 21.95 15.48 -0.60
N PRO A 122 21.97 14.20 -0.19
CA PRO A 122 22.90 13.69 0.82
C PRO A 122 24.33 13.49 0.29
N GLY A 123 24.52 13.56 -1.03
CA GLY A 123 25.80 13.39 -1.70
C GLY A 123 25.63 13.44 -3.22
N SER A 124 26.70 13.74 -3.95
CA SER A 124 26.69 13.94 -5.40
C SER A 124 26.33 12.67 -6.21
N GLN A 125 26.35 11.50 -5.59
CA GLN A 125 25.93 10.23 -6.20
C GLN A 125 24.41 9.98 -6.12
N TYR A 126 23.67 10.70 -5.26
CA TYR A 126 22.24 10.48 -5.03
C TYR A 126 21.38 11.41 -5.88
N VAL A 127 21.47 11.22 -7.19
CA VAL A 127 20.91 12.12 -8.20
C VAL A 127 19.63 11.60 -8.84
N SER A 128 19.22 10.37 -8.52
CA SER A 128 18.05 9.74 -9.10
C SER A 128 16.85 9.90 -8.17
N PRO A 129 15.69 10.36 -8.68
CA PRO A 129 14.49 10.51 -7.86
C PRO A 129 13.70 9.21 -7.79
N GLU A 130 13.77 8.54 -6.63
CA GLU A 130 12.79 7.52 -6.25
C GLU A 130 11.42 8.19 -6.08
N GLU A 131 10.34 7.54 -6.53
CA GLU A 131 8.99 8.12 -6.61
C GLU A 131 7.99 7.24 -5.87
N PHE A 132 7.34 7.78 -4.83
CA PHE A 132 6.25 7.09 -4.13
C PHE A 132 4.96 7.93 -4.05
N PRO A 133 3.81 7.45 -4.57
CA PRO A 133 3.62 6.18 -5.28
C PRO A 133 4.39 6.08 -6.61
N PHE A 134 4.65 4.85 -7.05
CA PHE A 134 5.45 4.60 -8.23
C PHE A 134 4.82 5.20 -9.49
N ALA A 135 5.66 5.75 -10.38
CA ALA A 135 5.19 6.26 -11.67
C ALA A 135 4.44 5.20 -12.51
N SER A 136 4.68 3.91 -12.29
CA SER A 136 3.98 2.81 -12.99
C SER A 136 2.62 2.43 -12.38
N THR A 137 2.02 3.33 -11.60
CA THR A 137 0.74 3.13 -10.92
C THR A 137 -0.17 4.34 -11.13
N THR A 138 -1.49 4.14 -11.05
CA THR A 138 -2.46 5.24 -11.21
C THR A 138 -2.43 6.25 -10.05
N GLN A 139 -1.79 5.88 -8.94
CA GLN A 139 -1.57 6.75 -7.78
C GLN A 139 -0.28 7.57 -7.88
N GLY A 140 0.58 7.29 -8.87
CA GLY A 140 1.82 8.01 -9.08
C GLY A 140 1.60 9.42 -9.64
N GLY A 141 2.69 10.11 -9.94
CA GLY A 141 2.64 11.39 -10.62
C GLY A 141 2.54 12.59 -9.68
N HIS A 142 1.53 13.44 -9.89
CA HIS A 142 1.38 14.68 -9.12
C HIS A 142 1.40 14.41 -7.61
N GLN A 143 2.20 15.19 -6.87
CA GLN A 143 2.44 15.00 -5.43
C GLN A 143 3.01 13.64 -5.00
N ALA A 144 3.60 12.88 -5.92
CA ALA A 144 4.50 11.79 -5.56
C ALA A 144 5.62 12.34 -4.67
N ILE A 145 5.97 11.53 -3.67
CA ILE A 145 7.07 11.79 -2.78
C ILE A 145 8.37 11.41 -3.51
N LEU A 146 9.30 12.34 -3.53
CA LEU A 146 10.60 12.18 -4.17
C LEU A 146 11.70 11.99 -3.14
N PHE A 147 12.55 10.99 -3.36
CA PHE A 147 13.73 10.74 -2.53
C PHE A 147 15.00 10.62 -3.38
N PRO A 148 16.12 11.21 -2.96
CA PRO A 148 17.38 11.07 -3.68
C PRO A 148 17.99 9.70 -3.41
N VAL A 149 18.13 8.92 -4.47
CA VAL A 149 18.79 7.62 -4.46
C VAL A 149 19.87 7.57 -5.56
N SER A 150 20.72 6.54 -5.54
CA SER A 150 21.68 6.36 -6.64
C SER A 150 20.97 5.71 -7.84
N GLU A 151 21.45 5.99 -9.05
CA GLU A 151 20.92 5.38 -10.28
C GLU A 151 20.94 3.85 -10.18
N ALA A 152 22.06 3.27 -9.75
CA ALA A 152 22.21 1.83 -9.59
C ALA A 152 21.17 1.23 -8.63
N SER A 153 20.84 1.93 -7.54
CA SER A 153 19.82 1.45 -6.60
C SER A 153 18.42 1.52 -7.17
N GLN A 154 18.09 2.60 -7.89
CA GLN A 154 16.80 2.76 -8.55
C GLN A 154 16.60 1.74 -9.68
N ASP A 155 17.64 1.47 -10.48
CA ASP A 155 17.60 0.46 -11.52
C ASP A 155 17.38 -0.94 -10.92
N SER A 156 18.04 -1.24 -9.79
CA SER A 156 17.84 -2.50 -9.06
C SER A 156 16.42 -2.64 -8.50
N GLN A 157 15.84 -1.56 -7.97
CA GLN A 157 14.45 -1.54 -7.50
C GLN A 157 13.46 -1.73 -8.66
N GLY A 158 13.68 -1.05 -9.79
CA GLY A 158 12.89 -1.24 -11.01
C GLY A 158 12.91 -2.69 -11.52
N GLY A 159 14.07 -3.34 -11.50
CA GLY A 159 14.21 -4.76 -11.84
C GLY A 159 13.46 -5.69 -10.87
N ALA A 160 13.52 -5.39 -9.57
CA ALA A 160 12.80 -6.14 -8.54
C ALA A 160 11.28 -5.98 -8.67
N LEU A 161 10.79 -4.75 -8.86
CA LEU A 161 9.36 -4.47 -9.11
C LEU A 161 8.87 -5.20 -10.36
N ASN A 162 9.63 -5.18 -11.45
CA ASN A 162 9.24 -5.89 -12.67
C ASN A 162 9.15 -7.41 -12.46
N SER A 163 10.12 -8.00 -11.75
CA SER A 163 10.09 -9.41 -11.39
C SER A 163 8.92 -9.76 -10.48
N PHE A 164 8.63 -8.92 -9.49
CA PHE A 164 7.48 -9.05 -8.60
C PHE A 164 6.17 -9.05 -9.40
N TYR A 165 6.00 -8.09 -10.31
CA TYR A 165 4.78 -8.05 -11.11
C TYR A 165 4.60 -9.29 -11.98
N ASN A 166 5.68 -9.78 -12.60
CA ASN A 166 5.63 -10.99 -13.43
C ASN A 166 5.30 -12.24 -12.59
N LYS A 167 5.97 -12.39 -11.44
CA LYS A 167 5.77 -13.52 -10.50
C LYS A 167 4.34 -13.60 -9.96
N HIS A 168 3.70 -12.44 -9.74
CA HIS A 168 2.37 -12.35 -9.14
C HIS A 168 1.26 -12.06 -10.15
N HIS A 169 1.56 -12.14 -11.46
CA HIS A 169 0.61 -11.88 -12.54
C HIS A 169 -0.10 -10.52 -12.41
N ILE A 170 0.63 -9.49 -11.93
CA ILE A 170 0.11 -8.13 -11.79
C ILE A 170 0.22 -7.45 -13.16
N GLN A 171 -0.91 -7.27 -13.81
CA GLN A 171 -1.01 -6.74 -15.17
C GLN A 171 -1.44 -5.29 -15.18
N SER A 172 -1.03 -4.58 -16.23
CA SER A 172 -1.29 -3.16 -16.37
C SER A 172 -2.73 -2.88 -16.80
N ALA A 173 -3.34 -1.83 -16.27
CA ALA A 173 -4.71 -1.43 -16.60
C ALA A 173 -4.97 -1.33 -18.11
N HIS A 174 -4.06 -0.69 -18.86
CA HIS A 174 -4.16 -0.57 -20.32
C HIS A 174 -4.15 -1.90 -21.10
N GLN A 175 -3.75 -3.02 -20.48
CA GLN A 175 -3.84 -4.36 -21.09
C GLN A 175 -5.23 -4.99 -20.91
N GLY A 176 -6.25 -4.18 -20.58
CA GLY A 176 -7.61 -4.63 -20.29
C GLY A 176 -7.74 -5.30 -18.92
N LYS A 177 -6.76 -5.12 -18.03
CA LYS A 177 -6.70 -5.81 -16.74
C LYS A 177 -6.35 -4.85 -15.61
N ASN A 178 -7.29 -4.64 -14.71
CA ASN A 178 -7.10 -3.80 -13.54
C ASN A 178 -6.50 -4.63 -12.40
N SER A 179 -5.18 -4.64 -12.27
CA SER A 179 -4.52 -5.32 -11.14
C SER A 179 -4.20 -4.33 -10.03
N TRP A 180 -5.00 -4.40 -8.97
CA TRP A 180 -4.72 -3.80 -7.68
C TRP A 180 -3.80 -4.72 -6.89
N TYR A 181 -2.78 -4.16 -6.25
CA TYR A 181 -1.81 -4.92 -5.46
C TYR A 181 -1.35 -4.15 -4.23
N GLU A 182 -0.89 -4.90 -3.23
CA GLU A 182 -0.32 -4.41 -1.99
C GLU A 182 0.90 -5.28 -1.66
N ILE A 183 2.04 -4.64 -1.39
CA ILE A 183 3.22 -5.36 -0.93
C ILE A 183 3.12 -5.49 0.60
N THR A 184 2.63 -6.64 1.05
CA THR A 184 2.27 -6.87 2.47
C THR A 184 3.41 -7.44 3.30
N GLY A 185 4.46 -7.92 2.65
CA GLY A 185 5.57 -8.59 3.30
C GLY A 185 6.87 -8.28 2.59
N TRP A 186 7.97 -8.31 3.35
CA TRP A 186 9.28 -7.95 2.84
C TRP A 186 10.33 -8.85 3.47
N SER A 187 11.25 -9.34 2.66
CA SER A 187 12.33 -10.26 3.09
C SER A 187 13.68 -9.77 2.60
N GLY A 188 14.76 -10.33 3.19
CA GLY A 188 16.13 -10.01 2.81
C GLY A 188 16.72 -8.85 3.59
N GLN A 189 17.46 -7.96 2.92
CA GLN A 189 18.29 -6.94 3.56
C GLN A 189 17.54 -5.63 3.73
N LEU A 190 16.75 -5.56 4.80
CA LEU A 190 15.86 -4.42 5.08
C LEU A 190 16.58 -3.24 5.74
N GLY A 191 16.23 -2.04 5.29
CA GLY A 191 16.59 -0.77 5.91
C GLY A 191 15.83 -0.50 7.23
N PRO A 192 16.19 0.59 7.93
CA PRO A 192 15.56 0.96 9.21
C PRO A 192 14.04 1.19 9.13
N TYR A 193 13.56 1.95 8.15
CA TYR A 193 12.12 2.19 7.98
C TYR A 193 11.39 0.93 7.53
N CYS A 194 12.04 0.09 6.73
CA CYS A 194 11.50 -1.21 6.35
C CYS A 194 11.23 -2.11 7.56
N LYS A 195 12.22 -2.22 8.45
CA LYS A 195 12.10 -2.98 9.69
C LYS A 195 11.00 -2.41 10.59
N ALA A 196 10.94 -1.09 10.74
CA ALA A 196 9.93 -0.43 11.57
C ALA A 196 8.50 -0.67 11.04
N LEU A 197 8.27 -0.53 9.73
CA LEU A 197 6.97 -0.82 9.13
C LEU A 197 6.58 -2.29 9.26
N GLN A 198 7.53 -3.21 9.07
CA GLN A 198 7.29 -4.64 9.24
C GLN A 198 6.90 -4.97 10.69
N ASN A 199 7.59 -4.39 11.67
CA ASN A 199 7.22 -4.51 13.08
C ASN A 199 5.83 -3.93 13.37
N ASN A 200 5.43 -2.89 12.63
CA ASN A 200 4.09 -2.33 12.66
C ASN A 200 3.09 -3.02 11.71
N LYS A 201 3.37 -4.25 11.28
CA LYS A 201 2.49 -5.10 10.45
C LYS A 201 2.06 -4.44 9.14
N GLY A 202 2.96 -3.68 8.50
CA GLY A 202 2.68 -3.02 7.22
C GLY A 202 1.82 -1.76 7.33
N LYS A 203 1.51 -1.29 8.55
CA LYS A 203 0.61 -0.15 8.77
C LYS A 203 1.37 1.13 9.00
N THR A 204 0.74 2.26 8.70
CA THR A 204 1.29 3.57 9.10
C THR A 204 1.38 3.71 10.62
N ASN A 205 2.42 4.39 11.08
CA ASN A 205 2.58 4.85 12.46
C ASN A 205 3.45 6.11 12.46
N LYS A 206 2.82 7.27 12.22
CA LYS A 206 3.50 8.58 12.23
C LYS A 206 4.11 8.94 13.59
N ASN A 207 3.73 8.20 14.63
CA ASN A 207 4.24 8.35 15.99
C ASN A 207 5.37 7.38 16.31
N ASP A 208 5.77 6.52 15.37
CA ASP A 208 6.95 5.69 15.54
C ASP A 208 8.17 6.58 15.84
N PRO A 209 9.00 6.26 16.85
CA PRO A 209 10.19 7.03 17.17
C PRO A 209 11.10 7.28 15.97
N ILE A 210 11.18 6.33 15.03
CA ILE A 210 12.00 6.48 13.83
C ILE A 210 11.48 7.58 12.89
N CYS A 211 10.22 7.99 13.00
CA CYS A 211 9.63 9.06 12.18
C CYS A 211 9.93 10.47 12.70
N LYS A 212 10.42 10.63 13.94
CA LYS A 212 10.64 11.95 14.55
C LYS A 212 11.93 12.61 14.05
N THR A 213 11.94 13.94 13.93
CA THR A 213 13.14 14.72 13.59
C THR A 213 14.25 14.43 14.59
N GLY A 214 15.48 14.24 14.09
CA GLY A 214 16.66 13.92 14.90
C GLY A 214 16.78 12.46 15.33
N SER A 215 15.81 11.58 15.01
CA SER A 215 15.97 10.14 15.23
C SER A 215 16.91 9.51 14.20
N ASN A 216 17.50 8.37 14.54
CA ASN A 216 18.49 7.70 13.70
C ASN A 216 17.82 6.73 12.70
N GLY A 217 17.32 7.24 11.57
CA GLY A 217 16.82 6.45 10.44
C GLY A 217 17.89 6.13 9.38
N LYS A 218 19.19 6.18 9.73
CA LYS A 218 20.28 6.00 8.77
C LYS A 218 20.50 4.52 8.44
N GLY A 219 20.36 4.16 7.17
CA GLY A 219 20.75 2.83 6.68
C GLY A 219 22.22 2.75 6.29
N LYS A 220 22.60 1.66 5.60
CA LYS A 220 23.97 1.45 5.08
C LYS A 220 24.44 2.56 4.13
N TRP A 221 23.49 3.30 3.54
CA TRP A 221 23.75 4.46 2.68
C TRP A 221 24.19 5.74 3.44
N GLY A 222 24.18 5.74 4.78
CA GLY A 222 24.85 6.76 5.59
C GLY A 222 24.06 8.05 5.87
N PHE A 223 22.83 8.17 5.38
CA PHE A 223 21.94 9.32 5.65
C PHE A 223 20.51 8.85 5.97
N ASP A 224 19.66 9.73 6.48
CA ASP A 224 18.26 9.41 6.77
C ASP A 224 17.37 9.87 5.60
N VAL A 225 16.66 8.95 4.95
CA VAL A 225 15.82 9.28 3.78
C VAL A 225 14.73 10.31 4.09
N GLY A 226 14.26 10.37 5.35
CA GLY A 226 13.24 11.32 5.79
C GLY A 226 13.72 12.78 5.81
N GLU A 227 15.03 13.00 5.91
CA GLU A 227 15.63 14.35 5.86
C GLU A 227 15.67 14.91 4.43
N TYR A 228 15.55 14.05 3.40
CA TYR A 228 15.71 14.41 1.99
C TYR A 228 14.47 14.10 1.16
N THR A 229 13.29 14.36 1.73
CA THR A 229 12.01 14.02 1.10
C THR A 229 11.30 15.25 0.52
N TYR A 230 10.91 15.20 -0.76
CA TYR A 230 10.32 16.34 -1.46
C TYR A 230 9.02 15.99 -2.21
N THR A 231 8.25 16.99 -2.59
CA THR A 231 7.10 16.91 -3.50
C THR A 231 7.18 18.03 -4.54
N TYR A 232 6.53 17.84 -5.68
CA TYR A 232 6.44 18.84 -6.75
C TYR A 232 4.99 19.34 -6.92
N ASP A 233 4.81 20.65 -7.05
CA ASP A 233 3.50 21.32 -7.19
C ASP A 233 3.27 21.95 -8.58
N ASP A 234 3.85 21.31 -9.61
CA ASP A 234 3.89 21.79 -11.00
C ASP A 234 4.79 23.01 -11.26
N HIS A 235 5.24 23.69 -10.20
CA HIS A 235 6.09 24.90 -10.30
C HIS A 235 7.45 24.70 -9.64
N SER A 236 7.46 24.15 -8.43
CA SER A 236 8.60 24.12 -7.52
C SER A 236 8.60 22.86 -6.65
N TYR A 237 9.77 22.55 -6.10
CA TYR A 237 9.93 21.44 -5.17
C TYR A 237 9.87 21.97 -3.74
N HIS A 238 9.14 21.24 -2.90
CA HIS A 238 8.97 21.54 -1.49
C HIS A 238 9.34 20.34 -0.66
N LYS A 239 9.81 20.56 0.57
CA LYS A 239 9.92 19.46 1.54
C LYS A 239 8.54 18.85 1.75
N ALA A 240 8.46 17.52 1.70
CA ALA A 240 7.18 16.82 1.84
C ALA A 240 6.55 17.14 3.20
N GLN A 241 5.24 17.41 3.22
CA GLN A 241 4.54 17.74 4.45
C GLN A 241 4.62 16.59 5.46
N GLY A 242 5.03 16.90 6.69
CA GLY A 242 5.23 15.91 7.74
C GLY A 242 6.53 15.10 7.63
N SER A 243 7.41 15.44 6.68
CA SER A 243 8.77 14.90 6.63
C SER A 243 9.66 15.47 7.73
N LYS A 244 10.84 14.85 7.94
CA LYS A 244 11.79 15.27 8.98
C LYS A 244 12.50 16.58 8.66
#